data_AF-A0A7W0VUN0-F1
#
_entry.id   AF-A0A7W0VUN0-F1
#
_cell.length_a   1.000
_cell.length_b   1.000
_cell.length_c   1.000
_cell.angle_alpha   90.00
_cell.angle_beta   90.00
_cell.angle_gamma   90.00
#
_symmetry.space_group_name_H-M   'P 1'
#
loop_
_entity.id
_entity.type
_entity.pdbx_description
1 polymer ?
#
loop_
_entity_poly.entity_id
_entity_poly.type
_entity_poly.pdbx_seq_one_letter_code
_entity_poly.pdbx_strand_id
1 'polypeptide(L)'
;MFSLRELRQIEENRVQEEEHAVRSADEQRRMAKEAKERAEREAEEARIRAERDAQLQIETARENAEREARMRVESAEATERQRQQAALEQQRLQQEMELRRAEVAKKRPTWMLVVTGIALVAAVGLVFFAIQRMKESEESKEKELAAQVERDEAVKAAQEAQEKVERLAIDLADLDKKLGSAVDNVIAAQTDADRSAAKGKLEALRREKAEMEQRIADAKAAAARAERKKGVKISKECQDNPLAKGCT
;
A
#
# COMPACT_ATOMS: atom_id res chain seq x y z
N MET A 1 44.15 -58.48 55.74
CA MET A 1 44.22 -59.78 55.04
C MET A 1 43.11 -59.77 54.02
N PHE A 2 43.44 -59.61 52.73
CA PHE A 2 42.44 -59.78 51.68
C PHE A 2 42.03 -61.25 51.68
N SER A 3 40.73 -61.52 51.70
CA SER A 3 40.27 -62.91 51.60
C SER A 3 40.58 -63.40 50.19
N LEU A 4 40.93 -64.68 50.00
CA LEU A 4 41.21 -65.27 48.68
C LEU A 4 40.07 -65.03 47.66
N ARG A 5 38.87 -64.71 48.15
CA ARG A 5 37.69 -64.35 47.36
C ARG A 5 37.78 -62.96 46.71
N GLU A 6 38.43 -61.98 47.36
CA GLU A 6 38.58 -60.62 46.82
C GLU A 6 39.65 -60.55 45.72
N LEU A 7 40.76 -61.28 45.86
CA LEU A 7 41.78 -61.35 44.79
C LEU A 7 41.21 -62.03 43.53
N ARG A 8 40.38 -63.07 43.71
CA ARG A 8 39.69 -63.74 42.61
C ARG A 8 38.69 -62.81 41.90
N GLN A 9 37.96 -61.97 42.63
CA GLN A 9 37.07 -60.97 42.03
C GLN A 9 37.83 -59.89 41.24
N ILE A 10 39.00 -59.47 41.72
CA ILE A 10 39.83 -58.48 40.99
C ILE A 10 40.40 -59.08 39.71
N GLU A 11 40.81 -60.34 39.73
CA GLU A 11 41.29 -61.05 38.54
C GLU A 11 40.14 -61.31 37.54
N GLU A 12 38.97 -61.72 38.01
CA GLU A 12 37.76 -61.86 37.18
C GLU A 12 37.36 -60.52 36.54
N ASN A 13 37.42 -59.40 37.27
CA ASN A 13 37.14 -58.07 36.71
C ASN A 13 38.17 -57.64 35.66
N ARG A 14 39.47 -57.88 35.89
CA ARG A 14 40.52 -57.56 34.91
C ARG A 14 40.39 -58.39 33.64
N VAL A 15 40.10 -59.69 33.76
CA VAL A 15 39.86 -60.55 32.61
C VAL A 15 38.63 -60.09 31.83
N GLN A 16 37.55 -59.69 32.51
CA GLN A 16 36.37 -59.11 31.84
C GLN A 16 36.66 -57.79 31.14
N GLU A 17 37.45 -56.90 31.75
CA GLU A 17 37.88 -55.63 31.15
C GLU A 17 38.79 -55.85 29.93
N GLU A 18 39.76 -56.78 30.02
CA GLU A 18 40.65 -57.14 28.91
C GLU A 18 39.86 -57.79 27.76
N GLU A 19 38.92 -58.70 28.06
CA GLU A 19 38.03 -59.31 27.07
C GLU A 19 37.09 -58.28 26.42
N HIS A 20 36.59 -57.29 27.18
CA HIS A 20 35.78 -56.21 26.64
C HIS A 20 36.61 -55.24 25.78
N ALA A 21 37.84 -54.94 26.19
CA ALA A 21 38.78 -54.12 25.42
C ALA A 21 39.16 -54.79 24.10
N VAL A 22 39.42 -56.10 24.09
CA VAL A 22 39.70 -56.85 22.85
C VAL A 22 38.48 -56.90 21.94
N ARG A 23 37.29 -57.22 22.48
CA ARG A 23 36.04 -57.26 21.69
C ARG A 23 35.72 -55.89 21.07
N SER A 24 35.80 -54.82 21.85
CA SER A 24 35.55 -53.46 21.34
C SER A 24 36.59 -53.02 20.32
N ALA A 25 37.87 -53.38 20.47
CA ALA A 25 38.91 -53.08 19.48
C ALA A 25 38.69 -53.83 18.15
N ASP A 26 38.27 -55.09 18.20
CA ASP A 26 37.95 -55.89 17.00
C ASP A 26 36.68 -55.40 16.30
N GLU A 27 35.65 -55.02 17.07
CA GLU A 27 34.45 -54.36 16.53
C GLU A 27 34.80 -53.03 15.86
N GLN A 28 35.62 -52.19 16.48
CA GLN A 28 36.10 -50.94 15.86
C GLN A 28 36.88 -51.19 14.57
N ARG A 29 37.74 -52.21 14.52
CA ARG A 29 38.47 -52.59 13.31
C ARG A 29 37.54 -53.09 12.20
N ARG A 30 36.51 -53.86 12.55
CA ARG A 30 35.49 -54.32 11.59
C ARG A 30 34.69 -53.14 11.04
N MET A 31 34.19 -52.27 11.91
CA MET A 31 33.45 -51.07 11.52
C MET A 31 34.31 -50.13 10.67
N ALA A 32 35.60 -49.97 10.99
CA ALA A 32 36.53 -49.16 10.20
C ALA A 32 36.77 -49.75 8.79
N LYS A 33 36.88 -51.09 8.67
CA LYS A 33 37.01 -51.76 7.37
C LYS A 33 35.72 -51.62 6.54
N GLU A 34 34.56 -51.87 7.14
CA GLU A 34 33.26 -51.73 6.48
C GLU A 34 32.95 -50.27 6.09
N ALA A 35 33.36 -49.30 6.90
CA ALA A 35 33.24 -47.88 6.57
C ALA A 35 34.16 -47.49 5.41
N LYS A 36 35.40 -47.99 5.38
CA LYS A 36 36.34 -47.74 4.29
C LYS A 36 35.85 -48.35 2.97
N GLU A 37 35.37 -49.59 3.01
CA GLU A 37 34.83 -50.27 1.83
C GLU A 37 33.58 -49.56 1.29
N ARG A 38 32.68 -49.10 2.17
CA ARG A 38 31.53 -48.27 1.74
C ARG A 38 31.97 -46.95 1.12
N ALA A 39 32.93 -46.26 1.72
CA ALA A 39 33.45 -45.01 1.17
C ALA A 39 34.12 -45.20 -0.20
N GLU A 40 34.83 -46.30 -0.42
CA GLU A 40 35.43 -46.64 -1.72
C GLU A 40 34.35 -46.93 -2.79
N ARG A 41 33.31 -47.70 -2.45
CA ARG A 41 32.18 -47.97 -3.35
C ARG A 41 31.39 -46.69 -3.69
N GLU A 42 31.10 -45.87 -2.70
CA GLU A 42 30.40 -44.59 -2.90
C GLU A 42 31.22 -43.63 -3.76
N ALA A 43 32.54 -43.59 -3.58
CA ALA A 43 33.43 -42.77 -4.40
C ALA A 43 33.48 -43.27 -5.86
N GLU A 44 33.52 -44.59 -6.08
CA GLU A 44 33.49 -45.16 -7.43
C GLU A 44 32.16 -44.89 -8.14
N GLU A 45 31.03 -45.13 -7.46
CA GLU A 45 29.70 -44.82 -7.99
C GLU A 45 29.50 -43.32 -8.27
N ALA A 46 30.09 -42.45 -7.45
CA ALA A 46 30.07 -41.01 -7.69
C ALA A 46 30.88 -40.64 -8.95
N ARG A 47 32.04 -41.28 -9.18
CA ARG A 47 32.83 -41.05 -10.41
C ARG A 47 32.10 -41.54 -11.66
N ILE A 48 31.49 -42.72 -11.61
CA ILE A 48 30.71 -43.27 -12.73
C ILE A 48 29.50 -42.38 -13.05
N ARG A 49 28.80 -41.88 -12.02
CA ARG A 49 27.70 -40.93 -12.21
C ARG A 49 28.18 -39.63 -12.86
N ALA A 50 29.26 -39.05 -12.35
CA ALA A 50 29.82 -37.82 -12.91
C ALA A 50 30.26 -37.98 -14.38
N GLU A 51 30.83 -39.13 -14.74
CA GLU A 51 31.22 -39.42 -16.12
C GLU A 51 30.00 -39.55 -17.05
N ARG A 52 28.95 -40.28 -16.62
CA ARG A 52 27.70 -40.41 -17.37
C ARG A 52 27.01 -39.06 -17.55
N ASP A 53 26.95 -38.26 -16.50
CA ASP A 53 26.34 -36.92 -16.56
C ASP A 53 27.12 -36.00 -17.51
N ALA A 54 28.46 -36.08 -17.50
CA ALA A 54 29.29 -35.33 -18.44
C ALA A 54 29.05 -35.78 -19.90
N GLN A 55 28.92 -37.08 -20.16
CA GLN A 55 28.61 -37.60 -21.50
C GLN A 55 27.23 -37.12 -21.97
N LEU A 56 26.21 -37.21 -21.13
CA LEU A 56 24.86 -36.72 -21.44
C LEU A 56 24.85 -35.20 -21.73
N GLN A 57 25.63 -34.41 -21.00
CA GLN A 57 25.75 -32.97 -21.28
C GLN A 57 26.40 -32.71 -22.64
N ILE A 58 27.40 -33.49 -23.03
CA ILE A 58 28.05 -33.35 -24.34
C ILE A 58 27.08 -33.74 -25.47
N GLU A 59 26.35 -34.84 -25.31
CA GLU A 59 25.37 -35.30 -26.31
C GLU A 59 24.23 -34.29 -26.47
N THR A 60 23.65 -33.84 -25.37
CA THR A 60 22.58 -32.83 -25.39
C THR A 60 23.07 -31.50 -25.97
N ALA A 61 24.30 -31.07 -25.67
CA ALA A 61 24.88 -29.88 -26.27
C ALA A 61 25.07 -30.03 -27.80
N ARG A 62 25.48 -31.21 -28.27
CA ARG A 62 25.60 -31.51 -29.71
C ARG A 62 24.24 -31.52 -30.39
N GLU A 63 23.25 -32.19 -29.82
CA GLU A 63 21.90 -32.20 -30.37
C GLU A 63 21.31 -30.79 -30.46
N ASN A 64 21.49 -29.98 -29.42
CA ASN A 64 21.02 -28.60 -29.42
C ASN A 64 21.74 -27.76 -30.48
N ALA A 65 23.06 -27.91 -30.63
CA ALA A 65 23.82 -27.23 -31.67
C ALA A 65 23.37 -27.65 -33.08
N GLU A 66 23.06 -28.93 -33.31
CA GLU A 66 22.53 -29.42 -34.59
C GLU A 66 21.13 -28.88 -34.88
N ARG A 67 20.24 -28.84 -33.88
CA ARG A 67 18.90 -28.25 -34.02
C ARG A 67 18.98 -26.77 -34.33
N GLU A 68 19.83 -26.02 -33.62
CA GLU A 68 20.07 -24.60 -33.90
C GLU A 68 20.64 -24.38 -35.30
N ALA A 69 21.59 -25.22 -35.74
CA ALA A 69 22.16 -25.12 -37.08
C ALA A 69 21.09 -25.35 -38.16
N ARG A 70 20.22 -26.36 -38.00
CA ARG A 70 19.09 -26.61 -38.91
C ARG A 70 18.12 -25.43 -38.94
N MET A 71 17.73 -24.91 -37.77
CA MET A 71 16.86 -23.74 -37.67
C MET A 71 17.47 -22.48 -38.32
N ARG A 72 18.79 -22.28 -38.22
CA ARG A 72 19.47 -21.17 -38.90
C ARG A 72 19.45 -21.32 -40.41
N VAL A 73 19.66 -22.52 -40.93
CA VAL A 73 19.60 -22.79 -42.38
C VAL A 73 18.16 -22.60 -42.90
N GLU A 74 17.16 -23.15 -42.20
CA GLU A 74 15.76 -23.00 -42.57
C GLU A 74 15.29 -21.54 -42.54
N SER A 75 15.69 -20.77 -41.52
CA SER A 75 15.35 -19.35 -41.44
C SER A 75 16.04 -18.51 -42.50
N ALA A 76 17.30 -18.81 -42.85
CA ALA A 76 17.99 -18.18 -43.97
C ALA A 76 17.29 -18.49 -45.30
N GLU A 77 16.92 -19.74 -45.55
CA GLU A 77 16.19 -20.13 -46.76
C GLU A 77 14.80 -19.49 -46.83
N ALA A 78 14.06 -19.45 -45.72
CA ALA A 78 12.76 -18.80 -45.65
C ALA A 78 12.86 -17.30 -45.96
N THR A 79 13.90 -16.63 -45.46
CA THR A 79 14.15 -15.21 -45.72
C THR A 79 14.44 -14.96 -47.20
N GLU A 80 15.22 -15.83 -47.85
CA GLU A 80 15.49 -15.72 -49.29
C GLU A 80 14.23 -15.97 -50.13
N ARG A 81 13.40 -16.96 -49.76
CA ARG A 81 12.10 -17.19 -50.42
C ARG A 81 11.18 -15.97 -50.27
N GLN A 82 11.14 -15.36 -49.09
CA GLN A 82 10.38 -14.12 -48.85
C GLN A 82 10.90 -12.95 -49.68
N ARG A 83 12.23 -12.77 -49.76
CA ARG A 83 12.85 -11.74 -50.60
C ARG A 83 12.49 -11.92 -52.08
N GLN A 84 12.52 -13.14 -52.58
CA GLN A 84 12.13 -13.45 -53.95
C GLN A 84 10.65 -13.18 -54.20
N GLN A 85 9.76 -13.57 -53.28
CA GLN A 85 8.33 -13.27 -53.39
C GLN A 85 8.05 -11.77 -53.34
N ALA A 86 8.65 -11.05 -52.39
CA ALA A 86 8.52 -9.61 -52.27
C ALA A 86 9.05 -8.88 -53.51
N ALA A 87 10.15 -9.33 -54.11
CA ALA A 87 10.67 -8.76 -55.36
C ALA A 87 9.68 -8.95 -56.53
N LEU A 88 9.06 -10.13 -56.65
CA LEU A 88 8.05 -10.39 -57.67
C LEU A 88 6.77 -9.56 -57.45
N GLU A 89 6.33 -9.42 -56.20
CA GLU A 89 5.19 -8.57 -55.84
C GLU A 89 5.46 -7.10 -56.09
N GLN A 90 6.66 -6.61 -55.79
CA GLN A 90 7.07 -5.25 -56.13
C GLN A 90 7.05 -5.01 -57.65
N GLN A 91 7.51 -5.96 -58.46
CA GLN A 91 7.43 -5.86 -59.92
C GLN A 91 5.98 -5.83 -60.41
N ARG A 92 5.12 -6.70 -59.88
CA ARG A 92 3.68 -6.70 -60.20
C ARG A 92 3.02 -5.39 -59.80
N LEU A 93 3.30 -4.90 -58.60
CA LEU A 93 2.75 -3.65 -58.08
C LEU A 93 3.25 -2.45 -58.88
N GLN A 94 4.49 -2.44 -59.34
CA GLN A 94 4.99 -1.41 -60.25
C GLN A 94 4.25 -1.42 -61.59
N GLN A 95 4.05 -2.60 -62.20
CA GLN A 95 3.29 -2.73 -63.45
C GLN A 95 1.82 -2.33 -63.25
N GLU A 96 1.19 -2.73 -62.16
CA GLU A 96 -0.17 -2.30 -61.81
C GLU A 96 -0.26 -0.80 -61.55
N MET A 97 0.74 -0.20 -60.90
CA MET A 97 0.77 1.25 -60.65
C MET A 97 0.99 2.04 -61.93
N GLU A 98 1.74 1.54 -62.90
CA GLU A 98 1.88 2.15 -64.22
C GLU A 98 0.57 2.08 -65.01
N LEU A 99 -0.11 0.92 -65.00
CA LEU A 99 -1.44 0.75 -65.59
C LEU A 99 -2.48 1.66 -64.90
N ARG A 100 -2.52 1.67 -63.56
CA ARG A 100 -3.41 2.55 -62.79
C ARG A 100 -3.07 4.02 -62.96
N ARG A 101 -1.80 4.42 -63.10
CA ARG A 101 -1.44 5.82 -63.41
C ARG A 101 -1.96 6.22 -64.80
N ALA A 102 -1.89 5.32 -65.78
CA ALA A 102 -2.46 5.54 -67.11
C ALA A 102 -4.00 5.63 -67.08
N GLU A 103 -4.67 4.90 -66.18
CA GLU A 103 -6.12 4.93 -66.00
C GLU A 103 -6.62 6.10 -65.14
N VAL A 104 -5.92 6.43 -64.05
CA VAL A 104 -6.23 7.53 -63.12
C VAL A 104 -5.95 8.89 -63.77
N ALA A 105 -4.94 8.99 -64.64
CA ALA A 105 -4.72 10.20 -65.46
C ALA A 105 -5.94 10.55 -66.33
N LYS A 106 -6.84 9.59 -66.62
CA LYS A 106 -8.06 9.80 -67.41
C LYS A 106 -9.30 10.15 -66.57
N LYS A 107 -9.30 9.99 -65.25
CA LYS A 107 -10.46 10.29 -64.38
C LYS A 107 -10.07 11.24 -63.25
N ARG A 108 -10.48 12.51 -63.35
CA ARG A 108 -10.32 13.47 -62.24
C ARG A 108 -11.32 13.14 -61.11
N PRO A 109 -10.88 12.93 -59.85
CA PRO A 109 -11.72 12.37 -58.79
C PRO A 109 -12.33 13.48 -57.91
N THR A 110 -13.55 13.88 -58.21
CA THR A 110 -14.32 14.83 -57.39
C THR A 110 -14.78 14.22 -56.05
N TRP A 111 -14.89 12.90 -55.96
CA TRP A 111 -15.34 12.20 -54.74
C TRP A 111 -14.33 12.26 -53.58
N MET A 112 -13.04 12.38 -53.88
CA MET A 112 -11.98 12.42 -52.88
C MET A 112 -12.01 13.71 -52.04
N LEU A 113 -12.51 14.82 -52.61
CA LEU A 113 -12.68 16.10 -51.93
C LEU A 113 -13.81 16.07 -50.88
N VAL A 114 -14.86 15.28 -51.13
CA VAL A 114 -15.99 15.15 -50.21
C VAL A 114 -15.57 14.39 -48.94
N VAL A 115 -14.83 13.30 -49.10
CA VAL A 115 -14.37 12.47 -47.97
C VAL A 115 -13.37 13.22 -47.09
N THR A 116 -12.45 13.97 -47.70
CA THR A 116 -11.51 14.82 -46.94
C THR A 116 -12.22 15.96 -46.22
N GLY A 117 -13.24 16.56 -46.82
CA GLY A 117 -14.08 17.57 -46.15
C GLY A 117 -14.76 17.03 -44.89
N ILE A 118 -15.38 15.85 -44.96
CA ILE A 118 -16.07 15.23 -43.80
C ILE A 118 -15.10 14.88 -42.68
N ALA A 119 -13.93 14.31 -43.01
CA ALA A 119 -12.92 13.96 -42.01
C ALA A 119 -12.42 15.18 -41.22
N LEU A 120 -12.26 16.32 -41.90
CA LEU A 120 -11.81 17.57 -41.30
C LEU A 120 -12.87 18.15 -40.34
N VAL A 121 -14.14 18.10 -40.71
CA VAL A 121 -15.25 18.53 -39.84
C VAL A 121 -15.36 17.63 -38.59
N ALA A 122 -15.22 16.31 -38.74
CA ALA A 122 -15.25 15.38 -37.61
C ALA A 122 -14.10 15.63 -36.62
N ALA A 123 -12.89 15.90 -37.12
CA ALA A 123 -11.74 16.23 -36.28
C ALA A 123 -11.96 17.51 -35.46
N VAL A 124 -12.50 18.56 -36.09
CA VAL A 124 -12.83 19.82 -35.40
C VAL A 124 -13.92 19.59 -34.33
N GLY A 125 -14.94 18.79 -34.64
CA GLY A 125 -15.99 18.45 -33.68
C GLY A 125 -15.47 17.71 -32.44
N LEU A 126 -14.53 16.78 -32.61
CA LEU A 126 -13.92 16.05 -31.49
C LEU A 126 -13.06 16.96 -30.60
N VAL A 127 -12.29 17.87 -31.20
CA VAL A 127 -11.49 18.85 -30.44
C VAL A 127 -12.39 19.78 -29.63
N PHE A 128 -13.48 20.28 -30.23
CA PHE A 128 -14.45 21.12 -29.53
C PHE A 128 -15.11 20.39 -28.36
N PHE A 129 -15.55 19.14 -28.57
CA PHE A 129 -16.14 18.31 -27.53
C PHE A 129 -15.16 18.02 -26.37
N ALA A 130 -13.90 17.74 -26.67
CA ALA A 130 -12.88 17.51 -25.66
C ALA A 130 -12.65 18.75 -24.78
N ILE A 131 -12.57 19.95 -25.39
CA ILE A 131 -12.40 21.21 -24.65
C ILE A 131 -13.61 21.49 -23.76
N GLN A 132 -14.83 21.27 -24.27
CA GLN A 132 -16.05 21.48 -23.49
C GLN A 132 -16.10 20.56 -22.27
N ARG A 133 -15.78 19.27 -22.45
CA ARG A 133 -15.73 18.29 -21.36
C ARG A 133 -14.65 18.59 -20.32
N MET A 134 -13.49 19.11 -20.76
CA MET A 134 -12.42 19.51 -19.84
C MET A 134 -12.86 20.69 -18.96
N LYS A 135 -13.48 21.72 -19.54
CA LYS A 135 -13.99 22.88 -18.78
C LYS A 135 -15.05 22.49 -17.75
N GLU A 136 -16.01 21.65 -18.12
CA GLU A 136 -17.02 21.15 -17.17
C GLU A 136 -16.38 20.38 -16.00
N SER A 137 -15.32 19.61 -16.27
CA SER A 137 -14.59 18.87 -15.24
C SER A 137 -13.72 19.75 -14.33
N GLU A 138 -13.23 20.87 -14.83
CA GLU A 138 -12.46 21.84 -14.05
C GLU A 138 -13.39 22.65 -13.14
N GLU A 139 -14.52 23.14 -13.67
CA GLU A 139 -15.53 23.84 -12.88
C GLU A 139 -16.13 22.96 -11.77
N SER A 140 -16.34 21.67 -12.02
CA SER A 140 -16.85 20.75 -11.00
C SER A 140 -15.82 20.56 -9.88
N LYS A 141 -14.54 20.38 -10.22
CA LYS A 141 -13.46 20.23 -9.23
C LYS A 141 -13.26 21.50 -8.42
N GLU A 142 -13.31 22.67 -9.05
CA GLU A 142 -13.16 23.95 -8.37
C GLU A 142 -14.31 24.19 -7.37
N LYS A 143 -15.55 23.88 -7.76
CA LYS A 143 -16.71 23.93 -6.85
C LYS A 143 -16.60 22.93 -5.71
N GLU A 144 -16.12 21.71 -5.97
CA GLU A 144 -15.88 20.71 -4.93
C GLU A 144 -14.79 21.14 -3.95
N LEU A 145 -13.69 21.72 -4.44
CA LEU A 145 -12.60 22.25 -3.60
C LEU A 145 -13.07 23.44 -2.77
N ALA A 146 -13.80 24.39 -3.37
CA ALA A 146 -14.37 25.52 -2.63
C ALA A 146 -15.32 25.04 -1.52
N ALA A 147 -16.21 24.09 -1.83
CA ALA A 147 -17.12 23.50 -0.84
C ALA A 147 -16.39 22.70 0.26
N GLN A 148 -15.24 22.07 -0.05
CA GLN A 148 -14.41 21.40 0.95
C GLN A 148 -13.73 22.41 1.88
N VAL A 149 -13.15 23.48 1.32
CA VAL A 149 -12.51 24.54 2.11
C VAL A 149 -13.52 25.19 3.06
N GLU A 150 -14.71 25.54 2.59
CA GLU A 150 -15.77 26.11 3.45
C GLU A 150 -16.19 25.15 4.57
N ARG A 151 -16.26 23.84 4.29
CA ARG A 151 -16.58 22.82 5.31
C ARG A 151 -15.47 22.71 6.35
N ASP A 152 -14.21 22.69 5.92
CA ASP A 152 -13.06 22.59 6.82
C ASP A 152 -12.94 23.83 7.71
N GLU A 153 -13.18 25.02 7.16
CA GLU A 153 -13.27 26.26 7.92
C GLU A 153 -14.41 26.23 8.94
N ALA A 154 -15.60 25.75 8.55
CA ALA A 154 -16.73 25.60 9.46
C ALA A 154 -16.43 24.60 10.59
N VAL A 155 -15.71 23.51 10.30
CA VAL A 155 -15.30 22.52 11.30
C VAL A 155 -14.30 23.14 12.29
N LYS A 156 -13.27 23.84 11.80
CA LYS A 156 -12.27 24.53 12.64
C LYS A 156 -12.92 25.58 13.53
N ALA A 157 -13.76 26.45 12.96
CA ALA A 157 -14.45 27.50 13.72
C ALA A 157 -15.29 26.95 14.87
N ALA A 158 -15.92 25.79 14.66
CA ALA A 158 -16.71 25.14 15.70
C ALA A 158 -15.85 24.44 16.76
N GLN A 159 -14.71 23.85 16.39
CA GLN A 159 -13.75 23.30 17.35
C GLN A 159 -13.19 24.40 18.26
N GLU A 160 -12.77 25.51 17.68
CA GLU A 160 -12.29 26.68 18.45
C GLU A 160 -13.38 27.25 19.37
N ALA A 161 -14.64 27.27 18.91
CA ALA A 161 -15.75 27.71 19.74
C ALA A 161 -16.01 26.76 20.93
N GLN A 162 -15.87 25.45 20.71
CA GLN A 162 -16.02 24.44 21.76
C GLN A 162 -14.88 24.51 22.78
N GLU A 163 -13.63 24.68 22.32
CA GLU A 163 -12.47 24.84 23.21
C GLU A 163 -12.60 26.09 24.09
N LYS A 164 -13.13 27.19 23.54
CA LYS A 164 -13.42 28.40 24.33
C LYS A 164 -14.46 28.15 25.42
N VAL A 165 -15.50 27.37 25.14
CA VAL A 165 -16.51 26.98 26.14
C VAL A 165 -15.87 26.13 27.24
N GLU A 166 -15.00 25.17 26.90
CA GLU A 166 -14.31 24.33 27.87
C GLU A 166 -13.37 25.16 28.76
N ARG A 167 -12.58 26.06 28.19
CA ARG A 167 -11.70 26.96 28.95
C ARG A 167 -12.50 27.81 29.94
N LEU A 168 -13.59 28.43 29.49
CA LEU A 168 -14.45 29.23 30.38
C LEU A 168 -15.13 28.37 31.46
N ALA A 169 -15.46 27.11 31.17
CA ALA A 169 -16.00 26.19 32.17
C ALA A 169 -14.98 25.84 33.27
N ILE A 170 -13.69 25.70 32.89
CA ILE A 170 -12.59 25.51 33.84
C ILE A 170 -12.43 26.77 34.72
N ASP A 171 -12.41 27.96 34.10
CA ASP A 171 -12.30 29.22 34.83
C ASP A 171 -13.47 29.42 35.82
N LEU A 172 -14.68 29.01 35.45
CA LEU A 172 -15.85 29.05 36.33
C LEU A 172 -15.69 28.11 37.53
N ALA A 173 -15.16 26.90 37.31
CA ALA A 173 -14.91 25.95 38.40
C ALA A 173 -13.86 26.48 39.38
N ASP A 174 -12.85 27.21 38.91
CA ASP A 174 -11.87 27.86 39.77
C ASP A 174 -12.46 29.07 40.52
N LEU A 175 -13.36 29.83 39.91
CA LEU A 175 -14.13 30.86 40.61
C LEU A 175 -15.03 30.26 41.70
N ASP A 176 -15.64 29.10 41.46
CA ASP A 176 -16.44 28.41 42.48
C ASP A 176 -15.60 28.00 43.70
N LYS A 177 -14.36 27.54 43.49
CA LYS A 177 -13.42 27.27 44.60
C LYS A 177 -13.07 28.55 45.36
N LYS A 178 -12.82 29.67 44.65
CA LYS A 178 -12.55 30.98 45.28
C LYS A 178 -13.75 31.51 46.05
N LEU A 179 -14.97 31.27 45.54
CA LEU A 179 -16.20 31.59 46.26
C LEU A 179 -16.35 30.76 47.53
N GLY A 180 -16.07 29.46 47.48
CA GLY A 180 -16.05 28.59 48.65
C GLY A 180 -15.10 29.11 49.73
N SER A 181 -13.85 29.40 49.36
CA SER A 181 -12.86 29.95 50.30
C SER A 181 -13.23 31.35 50.81
N ALA A 182 -13.85 32.19 49.97
CA ALA A 182 -14.35 33.49 50.41
C ALA A 182 -15.50 33.37 51.41
N VAL A 183 -16.39 32.39 51.24
CA VAL A 183 -17.44 32.08 52.23
C VAL A 183 -16.81 31.63 53.55
N ASP A 184 -15.84 30.72 53.51
CA ASP A 184 -15.12 30.27 54.70
C ASP A 184 -14.42 31.42 55.43
N ASN A 185 -13.81 32.34 54.68
CA ASN A 185 -13.17 33.54 55.25
C ASN A 185 -14.18 34.48 55.93
N VAL A 186 -15.41 34.61 55.41
CA VAL A 186 -16.48 35.38 56.07
C VAL A 186 -16.90 34.73 57.38
N ILE A 187 -16.97 33.39 57.40
CA ILE A 187 -17.32 32.60 58.60
C ILE A 187 -16.22 32.68 59.66
N ALA A 188 -14.95 32.61 59.24
CA ALA A 188 -13.79 32.63 60.13
C ALA A 188 -13.42 34.02 60.68
N ALA A 189 -13.99 35.10 60.12
CA ALA A 189 -13.68 36.47 60.52
C ALA A 189 -14.07 36.77 61.97
N GLN A 190 -13.08 37.15 62.78
CA GLN A 190 -13.23 37.38 64.22
C GLN A 190 -13.67 38.80 64.57
N THR A 191 -13.37 39.78 63.71
CA THR A 191 -13.76 41.18 63.91
C THR A 191 -14.81 41.64 62.89
N ASP A 192 -15.59 42.66 63.24
CA ASP A 192 -16.57 43.24 62.32
C ASP A 192 -15.91 43.90 61.10
N ALA A 193 -14.72 44.46 61.26
CA ALA A 193 -13.93 45.03 60.17
C ALA A 193 -13.50 43.95 59.17
N ASP A 194 -12.97 42.82 59.65
CA ASP A 194 -12.56 41.69 58.79
C ASP A 194 -13.76 41.06 58.09
N ARG A 195 -14.89 40.94 58.80
CA ARG A 195 -16.13 40.40 58.25
C ARG A 195 -16.70 41.31 57.16
N SER A 196 -16.63 42.63 57.32
CA SER A 196 -17.04 43.60 56.30
C SER A 196 -16.16 43.50 55.05
N ALA A 197 -14.84 43.44 55.21
CA ALA A 197 -13.90 43.29 54.09
C ALA A 197 -14.08 41.95 53.36
N ALA A 198 -14.29 40.86 54.09
CA ALA A 198 -14.54 39.53 53.52
C ALA A 198 -15.87 39.48 52.75
N LYS A 199 -16.94 40.12 53.26
CA LYS A 199 -18.21 40.26 52.55
C LYS A 199 -18.05 41.04 51.24
N GLY A 200 -17.29 42.13 51.25
CA GLY A 200 -17.00 42.90 50.03
C GLY A 200 -16.31 42.06 48.95
N LYS A 201 -15.34 41.22 49.33
CA LYS A 201 -14.68 40.27 48.40
C LYS A 201 -15.65 39.19 47.90
N LEU A 202 -16.50 38.66 48.77
CA LEU A 202 -17.51 37.67 48.38
C LEU A 202 -18.50 38.24 47.36
N GLU A 203 -18.98 39.47 47.55
CA GLU A 203 -19.87 40.13 46.60
C GLU A 203 -19.19 40.41 45.26
N ALA A 204 -17.91 40.82 45.27
CA ALA A 204 -17.13 40.99 44.04
C ALA A 204 -17.02 39.68 43.25
N LEU A 205 -16.66 38.57 43.92
CA LEU A 205 -16.57 37.25 43.30
C LEU A 205 -17.94 36.74 42.80
N ARG A 206 -19.04 37.07 43.48
CA ARG A 206 -20.40 36.73 43.01
C ARG A 206 -20.76 37.47 41.72
N ARG A 207 -20.38 38.74 41.60
CA ARG A 207 -20.57 39.51 40.36
C ARG A 207 -19.72 38.95 39.23
N GLU A 208 -18.44 38.65 39.51
CA GLU A 208 -17.53 38.04 38.53
C GLU A 208 -18.05 36.67 38.04
N LYS A 209 -18.60 35.85 38.94
CA LYS A 209 -19.26 34.59 38.58
C LYS A 209 -20.45 34.82 37.66
N ALA A 210 -21.35 35.76 37.98
CA ALA A 210 -22.53 36.04 37.15
C ALA A 210 -22.12 36.52 35.74
N GLU A 211 -21.10 37.37 35.64
CA GLU A 211 -20.55 37.80 34.35
C GLU A 211 -19.92 36.64 33.57
N MET A 212 -19.22 35.74 34.25
CA MET A 212 -18.61 34.57 33.62
C MET A 212 -19.66 33.57 33.13
N GLU A 213 -20.72 33.33 33.89
CA GLU A 213 -21.85 32.49 33.48
C GLU A 213 -22.54 33.04 32.22
N GLN A 214 -22.71 34.37 32.13
CA GLN A 214 -23.22 35.02 30.91
C GLN A 214 -22.28 34.79 29.72
N ARG A 215 -20.97 35.00 29.90
CA ARG A 215 -19.97 34.75 28.85
C ARG A 215 -19.98 33.29 28.38
N ILE A 216 -20.17 32.34 29.29
CA ILE A 216 -20.31 30.92 28.96
C ILE A 216 -21.58 30.65 28.17
N ALA A 217 -22.71 31.24 28.56
CA ALA A 217 -23.97 31.10 27.83
C ALA A 217 -23.85 31.64 26.39
N ASP A 218 -23.22 32.81 26.23
CA ASP A 218 -22.96 33.41 24.91
C ASP A 218 -21.99 32.57 24.07
N ALA A 219 -20.92 32.06 24.69
CA ALA A 219 -19.97 31.18 24.04
C ALA A 219 -20.61 29.85 23.61
N LYS A 220 -21.48 29.26 24.43
CA LYS A 220 -22.27 28.07 24.08
C LYS A 220 -23.23 28.34 22.93
N ALA A 221 -23.90 29.49 22.94
CA ALA A 221 -24.77 29.90 21.83
C ALA A 221 -23.98 30.14 20.54
N ALA A 222 -22.77 30.70 20.63
CA ALA A 222 -21.86 30.85 19.50
C ALA A 222 -21.38 29.48 18.97
N ALA A 223 -20.98 28.57 19.85
CA ALA A 223 -20.56 27.21 19.49
C ALA A 223 -21.69 26.43 18.81
N ALA A 224 -22.92 26.47 19.34
CA ALA A 224 -24.08 25.84 18.71
C ALA A 224 -24.40 26.42 17.33
N ARG A 225 -24.20 27.73 17.13
CA ARG A 225 -24.34 28.37 15.81
C ARG A 225 -23.25 27.91 14.84
N ALA A 226 -22.00 27.80 15.30
CA ALA A 226 -20.88 27.30 14.49
C ALA A 226 -21.08 25.83 14.12
N GLU A 227 -21.59 25.00 15.03
CA GLU A 227 -21.88 23.59 14.77
C GLU A 227 -22.97 23.41 13.71
N ARG A 228 -24.05 24.20 13.76
CA ARG A 228 -25.08 24.20 12.70
C ARG A 228 -24.53 24.56 11.33
N LYS A 229 -23.49 25.41 11.26
CA LYS A 229 -22.82 25.78 10.00
C LYS A 229 -21.97 24.67 9.39
N LYS A 230 -21.60 23.62 10.14
CA LYS A 230 -20.92 22.44 9.57
C LYS A 230 -21.76 21.71 8.51
N GLY A 231 -23.07 21.97 8.49
CA GLY A 231 -24.03 21.29 7.62
C GLY A 231 -24.35 19.87 8.10
N VAL A 232 -25.51 19.36 7.65
CA VAL A 232 -25.92 17.98 7.94
C VAL A 232 -25.32 17.07 6.87
N LYS A 233 -24.61 16.01 7.29
CA LYS A 233 -24.22 14.93 6.37
C LYS A 233 -25.47 14.14 6.00
N ILE A 234 -26.12 14.50 4.91
CA ILE A 234 -27.21 13.70 4.33
C ILE A 234 -26.56 12.51 3.62
N SER A 235 -26.92 11.28 4.01
CA SER A 235 -26.42 10.08 3.34
C SER A 235 -26.90 10.04 1.89
N LYS A 236 -26.13 9.38 1.02
CA LYS A 236 -26.50 9.21 -0.38
C LYS A 236 -27.85 8.50 -0.55
N GLU A 237 -28.14 7.52 0.32
CA GLU A 237 -29.44 6.83 0.40
C GLU A 237 -30.60 7.80 0.70
N CYS A 238 -30.39 8.82 1.53
CA CYS A 238 -31.38 9.86 1.79
C CYS A 238 -31.54 10.82 0.61
N GLN A 239 -30.47 11.14 -0.12
CA GLN A 239 -30.53 11.98 -1.33
C GLN A 239 -31.22 11.25 -2.49
N ASP A 240 -31.00 9.94 -2.60
CA ASP A 240 -31.55 9.08 -3.67
C ASP A 240 -32.95 8.54 -3.31
N ASN A 241 -33.48 8.85 -2.12
CA ASN A 241 -34.80 8.40 -1.70
C ASN A 241 -35.89 9.07 -2.57
N PRO A 242 -36.68 8.30 -3.34
CA PRO A 242 -37.71 8.85 -4.22
C PRO A 242 -38.85 9.57 -3.46
N LEU A 243 -39.00 9.33 -2.15
CA LEU A 243 -39.93 10.06 -1.28
C LEU A 243 -39.41 11.45 -0.87
N ALA A 244 -38.13 11.74 -1.06
CA ALA A 244 -37.52 13.05 -0.77
C ALA A 244 -37.61 14.04 -1.95
N LYS A 245 -38.28 13.67 -3.06
CA LYS A 245 -38.58 14.56 -4.20
C LYS A 245 -39.58 15.65 -3.80
N GLY A 246 -39.07 16.69 -3.14
CA GLY A 246 -39.86 17.84 -2.71
C GLY A 246 -39.06 18.90 -1.94
N CYS A 247 -37.81 18.63 -1.57
CA CYS A 247 -36.94 19.63 -0.94
C CYS A 247 -36.02 20.25 -2.00
N THR A 248 -36.57 21.11 -2.85
CA THR A 248 -35.82 22.16 -3.57
C THR A 248 -36.12 23.49 -2.93
#